data_AF-A0A396I873-F1
#
_entry.id   AF-A0A396I873-F1
#
_cell.length_a   1.000
_cell.length_b   1.000
_cell.length_c   1.000
_cell.angle_alpha   90.00
_cell.angle_beta   90.00
_cell.angle_gamma   90.00
#
_symmetry.space_group_name_H-M   'P 1'
#
loop_
_entity.id
_entity.type
_entity.pdbx_description
1 polymer ?
#
loop_
_entity_poly.entity_id
_entity_poly.type
_entity_poly.pdbx_seq_one_letter_code
_entity_poly.pdbx_strand_id
1 'polypeptide(L)' 'MVKTFKFIYSIIIFLSPFLVVMNVDGELIKCTMDADCPTSLNRKWLCINNICRKMCVTNV' A
#
# COMPACT_ATOMS: atom_id res chain seq x y z
N MET A 1 22.57 -10.76 27.01
CA MET A 1 21.93 -11.19 25.75
C MET A 1 20.40 -11.13 25.78
N VAL A 2 19.71 -11.58 26.85
CA VAL A 2 18.22 -11.56 26.94
C VAL A 2 17.61 -10.16 26.71
N LYS A 3 18.26 -9.10 27.20
CA LYS A 3 17.82 -7.71 26.99
C LYS A 3 17.82 -7.31 25.51
N THR A 4 18.81 -7.77 24.75
CA THR A 4 18.93 -7.53 23.30
C THR A 4 17.84 -8.26 22.52
N PHE A 5 17.55 -9.53 22.88
CA PHE A 5 16.45 -10.27 22.29
C PHE A 5 15.09 -9.62 22.54
N LYS A 6 14.86 -9.12 23.76
CA LYS A 6 13.63 -8.40 24.10
C LYS A 6 13.47 -7.12 23.28
N PHE A 7 14.56 -6.39 23.05
CA PHE A 7 14.56 -5.19 22.21
C PHE A 7 14.25 -5.48 20.74
N ILE A 8 14.88 -6.50 20.16
CA ILE A 8 14.63 -6.93 18.77
C ILE A 8 13.17 -7.36 18.59
N TYR A 9 12.64 -8.14 19.54
CA TYR A 9 11.25 -8.61 19.47
C TYR A 9 10.24 -7.48 19.51
N SER A 10 10.47 -6.47 20.36
CA SER A 10 9.64 -5.26 20.40
C SER A 10 9.67 -4.49 19.07
N ILE A 11 10.83 -4.38 18.42
CA ILE A 11 10.95 -3.72 17.11
C ILE A 11 10.17 -4.49 16.04
N ILE A 12 10.27 -5.82 16.02
CA ILE A 12 9.57 -6.66 15.05
C ILE A 12 8.04 -6.52 15.23
N ILE A 13 7.54 -6.57 16.47
CA ILE A 13 6.12 -6.36 16.76
C ILE A 13 5.67 -4.95 16.36
N PHE A 14 6.52 -3.95 16.57
CA PHE A 14 6.19 -2.57 16.22
C PHE A 14 6.13 -2.37 14.69
N LEU A 15 7.04 -3.00 13.93
CA LEU A 15 7.14 -2.84 12.48
C LEU A 15 6.22 -3.77 11.67
N SER A 16 5.79 -4.90 12.24
CA SER A 16 4.96 -5.87 11.51
C SER A 16 3.63 -5.30 10.98
N PRO A 17 2.88 -4.43 11.70
CA PRO A 17 1.65 -3.86 11.18
C PRO A 17 1.92 -2.88 10.02
N PHE A 18 3.03 -2.14 10.07
CA PHE A 18 3.43 -1.25 8.98
C PHE A 18 3.73 -2.02 7.70
N LEU A 19 4.44 -3.16 7.80
CA LEU A 19 4.70 -4.03 6.65
C LEU A 19 3.41 -4.63 6.07
N VAL A 20 2.45 -4.99 6.93
CA VAL A 20 1.14 -5.46 6.49
C VAL A 20 0.39 -4.35 5.75
N VAL A 21 0.27 -3.16 6.33
CA VAL A 21 -0.42 -2.02 5.69
C VAL A 21 0.23 -1.65 4.36
N MET A 22 1.56 -1.65 4.27
CA MET A 22 2.28 -1.42 3.01
C MET A 22 2.01 -2.51 1.97
N ASN A 23 1.83 -3.77 2.39
CA ASN A 23 1.40 -4.84 1.50
C ASN A 23 -0.09 -4.72 1.09
N VAL A 24 -0.95 -4.14 1.93
CA VAL A 24 -2.39 -3.93 1.59
C VAL A 24 -2.57 -2.71 0.67
N ASP A 25 -1.83 -1.61 0.87
CA ASP A 25 -1.76 -0.50 -0.10
C ASP A 25 -1.02 -0.90 -1.39
N GLY A 26 -0.27 -2.01 -1.32
CA GLY A 26 0.44 -2.67 -2.41
C GLY A 26 -0.33 -3.83 -3.04
N GLU A 27 -1.63 -3.97 -2.78
CA GLU A 27 -2.48 -4.84 -3.58
C GLU A 27 -2.53 -4.22 -4.98
N LEU A 28 -1.62 -4.68 -5.84
CA LEU A 28 -1.55 -4.31 -7.25
C LEU A 28 -2.82 -4.85 -7.89
N ILE A 29 -3.94 -4.12 -7.73
CA ILE A 29 -5.23 -4.47 -8.29
C ILE A 29 -5.01 -4.60 -9.79
N LYS A 30 -5.12 -5.83 -10.28
CA LYS A 30 -4.99 -6.11 -11.70
C LYS A 30 -6.17 -5.47 -12.41
N CYS A 31 -5.89 -4.81 -13.53
CA CYS A 31 -6.88 -4.16 -14.35
C CYS A 31 -6.58 -4.41 -15.83
N THR A 32 -7.63 -4.33 -16.64
CA THR A 32 -7.54 -4.33 -18.12
C THR A 32 -7.90 -2.94 -18.66
N MET A 33 -8.78 -2.22 -17.95
CA MET A 33 -9.20 -0.86 -18.27
C MET A 33 -9.33 -0.02 -17.00
N ASP A 34 -9.34 1.31 -17.15
CA ASP A 34 -9.45 2.25 -16.03
C ASP A 34 -10.71 2.04 -15.17
N ALA A 35 -11.79 1.52 -15.76
CA ALA A 35 -13.04 1.21 -15.08
C ALA A 35 -12.94 0.03 -14.09
N ASP A 36 -11.93 -0.83 -14.24
CA ASP A 36 -11.68 -1.95 -13.31
C ASP A 36 -11.06 -1.45 -11.99
N CYS A 37 -10.55 -0.22 -11.98
CA CYS A 37 -9.93 0.36 -10.81
C CYS A 37 -10.96 0.98 -9.85
N PRO A 38 -10.73 0.90 -8.53
CA PRO A 38 -11.66 1.41 -7.55
C PRO A 38 -11.88 2.92 -7.75
N THR A 39 -13.12 3.31 -7.99
CA THR A 39 -13.47 4.72 -8.09
C THR A 39 -13.49 5.30 -6.68
N SER A 40 -12.63 6.27 -6.40
CA SER A 40 -12.63 6.95 -5.10
C SER A 40 -12.93 8.44 -5.29
N LEU A 41 -13.72 9.01 -4.38
CA LEU A 41 -14.17 10.41 -4.43
C LEU A 41 -13.02 11.42 -4.61
N ASN A 42 -11.85 11.11 -4.06
CA ASN A 42 -10.70 12.04 -4.01
C ASN A 42 -9.49 11.57 -4.83
N ARG A 43 -9.54 10.39 -5.46
CA ARG A 43 -8.42 9.87 -6.25
C ARG A 43 -8.93 9.22 -7.53
N LYS A 44 -8.39 9.68 -8.65
CA LYS A 44 -8.53 9.01 -9.93
C LYS A 44 -7.50 7.87 -9.96
N TRP A 45 -7.92 6.71 -10.40
CA TRP A 45 -7.04 5.57 -10.61
C TRP A 45 -6.96 5.29 -12.11
N LEU A 46 -5.76 4.97 -12.59
CA LEU A 46 -5.53 4.59 -13.97
C LEU A 46 -4.94 3.20 -14.03
N CYS A 47 -5.33 2.44 -15.04
CA CYS A 47 -4.76 1.16 -15.33
C CYS A 47 -3.45 1.32 -16.10
N ILE A 48 -2.32 1.14 -15.42
CA ILE A 48 -0.99 1.30 -16.00
C ILE A 48 -0.22 0.00 -15.81
N ASN A 49 0.18 -0.64 -16.93
CA ASN A 49 0.83 -1.95 -16.94
C ASN A 49 -0.01 -3.02 -16.24
N ASN A 50 -1.32 -3.04 -16.53
CA ASN A 50 -2.32 -3.94 -15.97
C ASN A 50 -2.45 -3.86 -14.45
N ILE A 51 -2.10 -2.71 -13.87
CA ILE A 51 -2.15 -2.44 -12.44
C ILE A 51 -2.77 -1.07 -12.19
N CYS A 52 -3.71 -0.99 -11.26
CA CYS A 52 -4.28 0.29 -10.83
C CYS A 52 -3.25 1.15 -10.11
N ARG A 53 -2.90 2.30 -10.69
CA ARG A 53 -2.06 3.32 -10.06
C ARG A 53 -2.90 4.53 -9.67
N LYS A 54 -2.60 5.07 -8.48
CA LYS A 54 -3.17 6.32 -7.98
C LYS A 54 -2.65 7.47 -8.86
N MET A 55 -3.55 8.16 -9.58
CA MET A 55 -3.25 9.45 -10.19
C MET A 55 -3.53 10.51 -9.13
N CYS A 56 -2.47 11.01 -8.48
CA CYS A 56 -2.61 12.18 -7.61
C CYS A 56 -2.99 13.38 -8.48
N VAL A 57 -4.19 13.91 -8.31
CA VAL A 57 -4.54 15.22 -8.86
C VAL A 57 -3.88 16.24 -7.93
N THR A 58 -2.71 16.76 -8.32
CA THR A 58 -2.17 17.97 -7.73
C THR A 58 -3.14 19.10 -8.08
N ASN A 59 -4.01 19.48 -7.14
CA ASN A 59 -4.62 20.80 -7.19
C ASN A 59 -3.48 21.80 -6.99
N VAL A 60 -3.05 22.44 -8.07
CA VAL A 60 -2.21 23.65 -8.06
C VAL A 60 -3.12 24.84 -7.80
#